data_AF-F9YW13-F1
#
_entry.id   AF-F9YW13-F1
#
_cell.length_a   1.000
_cell.length_b   1.000
_cell.length_c   1.000
_cell.angle_alpha   90.00
_cell.angle_beta   90.00
_cell.angle_gamma   90.00
#
_symmetry.space_group_name_H-M   'P 1'
#
loop_
_entity.id
_entity.type
_entity.pdbx_description
1 polymer ?
#
loop_
_entity_poly.entity_id
_entity_poly.type
_entity_poly.pdbx_seq_one_letter_code
_entity_poly.pdbx_strand_id
1 'polypeptide(L)'
;MSKELYRKKIADKKQDIISLRTRIDKLQEDKKKRMDYFARNIKSTTSASTRENYRKNKVRESEKYTRDIENVKKKIESIKKEIEKYKKMVATSK
;
A
#
# COMPACT_ATOMS: atom_id res chain seq x y z
N MET A 1 5.31 17.09 -28.02
CA MET A 1 6.20 16.42 -27.03
C MET A 1 6.95 15.31 -27.76
N SER A 2 8.28 15.21 -27.59
CA SER A 2 9.09 14.14 -28.21
C SER A 2 8.75 12.77 -27.62
N LYS A 3 8.83 11.71 -28.44
CA LYS A 3 8.70 10.30 -28.00
C LYS A 3 9.60 9.97 -26.81
N GLU A 4 10.78 10.57 -26.77
CA GLU A 4 11.77 10.38 -25.71
C GLU A 4 11.26 10.85 -24.34
N LEU A 5 10.57 12.00 -24.29
CA LEU A 5 9.97 12.51 -23.06
C LEU A 5 8.89 11.56 -22.51
N TYR A 6 8.05 10.99 -23.38
CA TYR A 6 7.06 10.01 -22.94
C TYR A 6 7.69 8.70 -22.47
N ARG A 7 8.77 8.24 -23.13
CA ARG A 7 9.54 7.06 -22.66
C ARG A 7 10.13 7.28 -21.28
N LYS A 8 10.68 8.47 -21.01
CA LYS A 8 11.17 8.86 -19.67
C LYS A 8 10.05 8.82 -18.63
N LYS A 9 8.90 9.44 -18.91
CA LYS A 9 7.72 9.40 -18.01
C LYS A 9 7.25 7.98 -17.71
N ILE A 10 7.28 7.07 -18.69
CA ILE A 10 6.94 5.66 -18.47
C ILE A 10 7.95 4.98 -17.53
N ALA A 11 9.25 5.24 -17.70
CA ALA A 11 10.28 4.70 -16.83
C ALA A 11 10.11 5.17 -15.38
N ASP A 12 9.92 6.48 -15.17
CA ASP A 12 9.70 7.06 -13.85
C ASP A 12 8.47 6.44 -13.18
N LYS A 13 7.35 6.33 -13.91
CA LYS A 13 6.11 5.73 -13.40
C LYS A 13 6.24 4.24 -13.07
N LYS A 14 7.11 3.50 -13.79
CA LYS A 14 7.43 2.11 -13.43
C LYS A 14 8.19 2.04 -12.11
N GLN A 15 9.11 2.97 -11.87
CA GLN A 15 9.83 3.07 -10.60
C GLN A 15 8.89 3.43 -9.44
N ASP A 16 7.90 4.29 -9.67
CA ASP A 16 6.85 4.58 -8.70
C ASP A 16 6.07 3.30 -8.32
N ILE A 17 5.71 2.47 -9.30
CA ILE A 17 5.02 1.19 -9.04
C ILE A 17 5.88 0.26 -8.18
N ILE A 18 7.19 0.16 -8.44
CA ILE A 18 8.10 -0.66 -7.62
C ILE A 18 8.10 -0.15 -6.18
N SER A 19 8.23 1.16 -5.98
CA SER A 19 8.24 1.79 -4.66
C SER A 19 6.92 1.57 -3.91
N LEU A 20 5.79 1.65 -4.61
CA LEU A 20 4.47 1.37 -4.04
C LEU A 20 4.28 -0.11 -3.67
N ARG A 21 4.86 -1.04 -4.44
CA ARG A 21 4.85 -2.47 -4.09
C ARG A 21 5.65 -2.73 -2.81
N THR A 22 6.86 -2.19 -2.71
CA THR A 22 7.65 -2.25 -1.48
C THR A 22 6.90 -1.66 -0.28
N ARG A 23 6.12 -0.59 -0.50
CA ARG A 23 5.26 -0.03 0.55
C ARG A 23 4.13 -0.99 0.97
N ILE A 24 3.54 -1.75 0.05
CA ILE A 24 2.54 -2.79 0.39
C ILE A 24 3.19 -3.86 1.27
N ASP A 25 4.37 -4.35 0.89
CA ASP A 25 5.08 -5.39 1.64
C ASP A 25 5.38 -4.93 3.08
N LYS A 26 5.85 -3.68 3.21
CA LYS A 26 6.08 -3.06 4.52
C LYS A 26 4.78 -2.94 5.34
N LEU A 27 3.68 -2.52 4.74
CA LEU A 27 2.38 -2.43 5.42
C LEU A 27 1.88 -3.81 5.88
N GLN A 28 2.13 -4.87 5.11
CA GLN A 28 1.78 -6.24 5.50
C GLN A 28 2.63 -6.72 6.69
N GLU A 29 3.93 -6.44 6.67
CA GLU A 29 4.82 -6.77 7.77
C GLU A 29 4.45 -6.01 9.05
N ASP A 30 4.21 -4.70 8.94
CA ASP A 30 3.78 -3.84 10.04
C ASP A 30 2.43 -4.32 10.61
N LYS A 31 1.48 -4.69 9.75
CA LYS A 31 0.20 -5.29 10.16
C LYS A 31 0.46 -6.55 10.99
N LYS A 32 1.29 -7.47 10.51
CA LYS A 32 1.61 -8.72 11.23
C LYS A 32 2.21 -8.42 12.61
N LYS A 33 3.25 -7.60 12.66
CA LYS A 33 3.90 -7.16 13.92
C LYS A 33 2.90 -6.54 14.90
N ARG A 34 2.00 -5.68 14.40
CA ARG A 34 1.01 -5.00 15.23
C ARG A 34 -0.06 -5.96 15.75
N MET A 35 -0.52 -6.92 14.93
CA MET A 35 -1.49 -7.94 15.36
C MET A 35 -0.89 -8.87 16.41
N ASP A 36 0.38 -9.24 16.26
CA ASP A 36 1.12 -10.03 17.23
C ASP A 36 1.29 -9.28 18.55
N TYR A 37 1.63 -7.99 18.50
CA TYR A 37 1.68 -7.12 19.68
C TYR A 37 0.35 -7.16 20.46
N PHE A 38 -0.78 -6.92 19.80
CA PHE A 38 -2.07 -6.97 20.48
C PHE A 38 -2.40 -8.37 21.01
N ALA A 39 -2.11 -9.43 20.25
CA ALA A 39 -2.36 -10.79 20.68
C ALA A 39 -1.56 -11.16 21.96
N ARG A 40 -0.28 -10.76 22.03
CA ARG A 40 0.56 -10.96 23.22
C ARG A 40 0.00 -10.21 24.42
N ASN A 41 -0.34 -8.93 24.25
CA ASN A 41 -0.89 -8.10 25.33
C ASN A 41 -2.25 -8.56 25.84
N ILE A 42 -3.13 -9.08 24.96
CA ILE A 42 -4.41 -9.67 25.35
C ILE A 42 -4.20 -10.90 26.25
N LYS A 43 -3.18 -11.71 25.95
CA LYS A 43 -2.83 -12.92 26.72
C LYS A 43 -2.18 -12.58 28.07
N SER A 44 -1.32 -11.57 28.12
CA SER A 44 -0.53 -11.24 29.32
C SER A 44 -1.26 -10.33 30.31
N THR A 45 -2.24 -9.54 29.87
CA THR A 45 -2.93 -8.60 30.76
C THR A 45 -3.84 -9.33 31.77
N THR A 46 -3.72 -8.95 33.04
CA THR A 46 -4.59 -9.41 34.12
C THR A 46 -5.87 -8.58 34.23
N SER A 47 -5.82 -7.30 33.86
CA SER A 47 -6.98 -6.40 33.83
C SER A 47 -7.95 -6.73 32.69
N ALA A 48 -9.23 -6.92 33.03
CA ALA A 48 -10.31 -7.19 32.08
C ALA A 48 -10.59 -6.00 31.16
N SER A 49 -10.61 -4.77 31.71
CA SER A 49 -10.84 -3.55 30.92
C SER A 49 -9.72 -3.31 29.91
N THR A 50 -8.48 -3.51 30.33
CA THR A 50 -7.30 -3.43 29.45
C THR A 50 -7.35 -4.48 28.35
N ARG A 51 -7.76 -5.71 28.68
CA ARG A 51 -7.93 -6.80 27.69
C ARG A 51 -8.93 -6.43 26.60
N GLU A 52 -10.06 -5.86 27.01
CA GLU A 52 -11.11 -5.46 26.09
C GLU A 52 -10.64 -4.31 25.18
N ASN A 53 -9.93 -3.34 25.74
CA ASN A 53 -9.33 -2.26 24.96
C ASN A 53 -8.34 -2.79 23.91
N TYR A 54 -7.49 -3.78 24.26
CA TYR A 54 -6.60 -4.39 23.27
C TYR A 54 -7.35 -5.15 22.16
N ARG A 55 -8.45 -5.83 22.48
CA ARG A 55 -9.29 -6.49 21.46
C ARG A 55 -9.89 -5.48 20.48
N LYS A 56 -10.48 -4.40 20.99
CA LYS A 56 -11.04 -3.31 20.17
C LYS A 56 -9.97 -2.68 19.27
N ASN A 57 -8.81 -2.37 19.85
CA ASN A 57 -7.70 -1.78 19.10
C ASN A 57 -7.14 -2.73 18.04
N LYS A 58 -7.06 -4.03 18.32
CA LYS A 58 -6.62 -5.04 17.34
C LYS A 58 -7.50 -5.04 16.09
N VAL A 59 -8.83 -5.02 16.27
CA VAL A 59 -9.79 -4.99 15.15
C VAL A 59 -9.63 -3.68 14.37
N ARG A 60 -9.70 -2.54 15.05
CA ARG A 60 -9.58 -1.20 14.44
C ARG A 60 -8.29 -1.04 13.62
N GLU A 61 -7.16 -1.46 14.17
CA GLU A 61 -5.87 -1.35 13.49
C GLU A 61 -5.79 -2.33 12.30
N SER A 62 -6.33 -3.54 12.43
CA SER A 62 -6.39 -4.50 11.31
C SER A 62 -7.16 -3.94 10.11
N GLU A 63 -8.30 -3.30 10.38
CA GLU A 63 -9.12 -2.64 9.35
C GLU A 63 -8.39 -1.45 8.71
N LYS A 64 -7.70 -0.64 9.53
CA LYS A 64 -6.87 0.46 9.05
C LYS A 64 -5.78 -0.02 8.08
N TYR A 65 -4.98 -1.03 8.46
CA TYR A 65 -3.95 -1.57 7.57
C TYR A 65 -4.56 -2.14 6.28
N THR A 66 -5.72 -2.80 6.36
CA THR A 66 -6.42 -3.32 5.19
C THR A 66 -6.80 -2.18 4.23
N ARG A 67 -7.36 -1.07 4.75
CA ARG A 67 -7.68 0.12 3.95
C ARG A 67 -6.43 0.77 3.37
N ASP A 68 -5.36 0.88 4.13
CA ASP A 68 -4.11 1.48 3.66
C ASP A 68 -3.48 0.68 2.52
N ILE A 69 -3.46 -0.66 2.62
CA ILE A 69 -3.00 -1.55 1.54
C ILE A 69 -3.86 -1.36 0.29
N GLU A 70 -5.19 -1.33 0.45
CA GLU A 70 -6.12 -1.16 -0.67
C GLU A 70 -5.94 0.19 -1.37
N ASN A 71 -5.73 1.26 -0.59
CA ASN A 71 -5.44 2.58 -1.15
C ASN A 71 -4.14 2.60 -1.95
N VAL A 72 -3.09 1.89 -1.50
CA VAL A 72 -1.84 1.78 -2.27
C VAL A 72 -2.05 0.97 -3.55
N LYS A 73 -2.83 -0.12 -3.53
CA LYS A 73 -3.19 -0.88 -4.73
C LYS A 73 -3.94 -0.01 -5.75
N LYS A 74 -4.92 0.78 -5.31
CA LYS A 74 -5.65 1.74 -6.17
C LYS A 74 -4.71 2.76 -6.82
N LYS A 75 -3.70 3.25 -6.10
CA LYS A 75 -2.67 4.13 -6.66
C LYS A 75 -1.86 3.44 -7.76
N ILE A 76 -1.46 2.18 -7.55
CA ILE A 76 -0.76 1.39 -8.58
C ILE A 76 -1.63 1.29 -9.85
N GLU A 77 -2.92 0.99 -9.72
CA GLU A 77 -3.83 0.90 -10.87
C GLU A 77 -4.00 2.24 -11.60
N SER A 78 -4.05 3.35 -10.86
CA SER A 78 -4.05 4.69 -11.48
C SER A 78 -2.78 4.95 -12.30
N ILE A 79 -1.61 4.62 -11.75
CA ILE A 79 -0.32 4.80 -12.44
C ILE A 79 -0.22 3.89 -13.67
N LYS A 80 -0.72 2.65 -13.60
CA LYS A 80 -0.80 1.77 -14.79
C LYS A 80 -1.63 2.39 -15.91
N LYS A 81 -2.77 3.01 -15.59
CA LYS A 81 -3.60 3.73 -16.57
C LYS A 81 -2.86 4.93 -17.17
N GLU A 82 -2.07 5.66 -16.39
CA GLU A 82 -1.20 6.74 -16.90
C GLU A 82 -0.13 6.23 -17.85
N ILE A 83 0.55 5.12 -17.50
CA ILE A 83 1.54 4.47 -18.36
C ILE A 83 0.91 4.09 -19.70
N GLU A 84 -0.30 3.52 -19.68
CA GLU A 84 -1.01 3.14 -20.91
C GLU A 84 -1.32 4.34 -21.80
N LYS A 85 -1.74 5.47 -21.21
CA LYS A 85 -1.90 6.73 -21.95
C LYS A 85 -0.58 7.17 -22.60
N TYR A 86 0.53 7.14 -21.87
CA TYR A 86 1.83 7.53 -22.42
C TYR A 86 2.33 6.58 -23.51
N LYS A 87 2.09 5.27 -23.40
CA LYS A 87 2.41 4.31 -24.46
C LYS A 87 1.68 4.63 -25.75
N LYS A 88 0.37 4.96 -25.66
CA LYS A 88 -0.41 5.41 -26.83
C LYS A 88 0.19 6.66 -27.45
N MET A 89 0.58 7.65 -26.64
CA MET A 89 1.22 8.87 -27.15
C MET A 89 2.57 8.60 -27.83
N VAL A 90 3.37 7.64 -27.35
CA VAL A 90 4.61 7.23 -28.03
C VAL A 90 4.31 6.63 -29.41
N ALA A 91 3.27 5.80 -29.50
CA ALA A 91 2.88 5.13 -30.73
C ALA A 91 2.28 6.09 -31.78
N THR A 92 1.55 7.13 -31.34
CA THR A 92 0.89 8.09 -32.23
C THR A 92 1.73 9.32 -32.57
N SER A 93 2.76 9.63 -31.79
CA SER A 93 3.71 10.69 -32.14
C SER A 93 4.42 10.28 -33.45
N LYS A 94 4.37 11.12 -34.49
CA LYS A 94 5.14 10.90 -35.72
C LYS A 94 6.62 11.20 -35.44
#